data_AF-A0A139GTY0-F1
#
_entry.id   AF-A0A139GTY0-F1
#
_cell.length_a   1.000
_cell.length_b   1.000
_cell.length_c   1.000
_cell.angle_alpha   90.00
_cell.angle_beta   90.00
_cell.angle_gamma   90.00
#
_symmetry.space_group_name_H-M   'P 1'
#
loop_
_entity.id
_entity.type
_entity.pdbx_description
1 polymer ?
#
loop_
_entity_poly.entity_id
_entity_poly.type
_entity_poly.pdbx_seq_one_letter_code
_entity_poly.pdbx_strand_id
1 'polypeptide(L)'
;MDVERLRRMVDVNVMGALLYAREAARRLRISRGRNGGSAVFVSSQASKIGSPREYVDYATSKGAVDSLALGLSTEPAQDGERVNSKTWTYQD
;
A
#
# COMPACT_ATOMS: atom_id res chain seq x y z
N MET A 1 -13.13 11.40 16.96
CA MET A 1 -12.13 11.40 15.88
C MET A 1 -12.20 12.74 15.19
N ASP A 2 -11.13 13.52 15.24
CA ASP A 2 -11.11 14.86 14.62
C ASP A 2 -10.68 14.80 13.15
N VAL A 3 -10.92 15.91 12.43
CA VAL A 3 -10.61 16.03 10.99
C VAL A 3 -9.11 16.05 10.72
N GLU A 4 -8.31 16.57 11.64
CA GLU A 4 -6.86 16.67 11.47
C GLU A 4 -6.22 15.27 11.46
N ARG A 5 -6.63 14.41 12.38
CA ARG A 5 -6.24 13.01 12.43
C ARG A 5 -6.67 12.27 11.17
N LEU A 6 -7.91 12.47 10.70
CA LEU A 6 -8.39 11.85 9.46
C LEU A 6 -7.50 12.22 8.27
N ARG A 7 -7.19 13.51 8.11
CA ARG A 7 -6.26 13.99 7.07
C ARG A 7 -4.89 13.38 7.23
N ARG A 8 -4.35 13.37 8.44
CA ARG A 8 -3.04 12.77 8.74
C ARG A 8 -2.98 11.28 8.39
N MET A 9 -4.05 10.52 8.67
CA MET A 9 -4.12 9.09 8.31
C MET A 9 -4.10 8.89 6.79
N VAL A 10 -4.84 9.71 6.04
CA VAL A 10 -4.85 9.67 4.57
C VAL A 10 -3.50 10.09 4.01
N ASP A 11 -2.95 11.21 4.46
CA ASP A 11 -1.68 11.75 3.95
C ASP A 11 -0.52 10.79 4.20
N VAL A 12 -0.43 10.21 5.39
CA VAL A 12 0.67 9.29 5.71
C VAL A 12 0.50 7.94 5.02
N ASN A 13 -0.65 7.29 5.17
CA ASN A 13 -0.80 5.90 4.72
C ASN A 13 -1.19 5.79 3.24
N VAL A 14 -2.07 6.66 2.75
CA VAL A 14 -2.60 6.56 1.38
C VAL A 14 -1.72 7.35 0.42
N MET A 15 -1.54 8.65 0.68
CA MET A 15 -0.71 9.48 -0.19
C MET A 15 0.76 9.02 -0.16
N GLY A 16 1.28 8.66 1.01
CA GLY A 16 2.61 8.04 1.12
C GLY A 16 2.78 6.78 0.28
N ALA A 17 1.80 5.87 0.30
CA ALA A 17 1.84 4.64 -0.50
C ALA A 17 1.75 4.92 -2.01
N LEU A 18 0.89 5.85 -2.43
CA LEU A 18 0.77 6.25 -3.84
C LEU A 18 2.06 6.89 -4.37
N LEU A 19 2.70 7.75 -3.58
CA LEU A 19 3.98 8.36 -3.92
C LEU A 19 5.09 7.30 -4.03
N TYR A 20 5.15 6.37 -3.07
CA TYR A 20 6.08 5.24 -3.13
C TYR A 20 5.86 4.39 -4.39
N ALA A 21 4.61 4.04 -4.71
CA ALA A 21 4.26 3.26 -5.90
C ALA A 21 4.76 3.94 -7.18
N ARG A 22 4.52 5.25 -7.31
CA ARG A 22 4.95 6.04 -8.47
C ARG A 22 6.47 6.03 -8.64
N GLU A 23 7.22 6.18 -7.54
CA GLU A 23 8.68 6.19 -7.60
C GLU A 23 9.26 4.79 -7.78
N ALA A 24 8.63 3.75 -7.21
CA ALA A 24 8.99 2.35 -7.47
C ALA A 24 8.86 2.03 -8.96
N ALA A 25 7.72 2.36 -9.58
CA ALA A 25 7.49 2.19 -11.01
C ALA A 25 8.47 2.99 -11.90
N ARG A 26 9.10 4.05 -11.39
CA ARG A 26 10.16 4.76 -12.13
C ARG A 26 11.53 4.10 -11.98
N ARG A 27 11.81 3.52 -10.81
CA ARG A 27 13.15 3.05 -10.42
C ARG A 27 13.38 1.56 -10.68
N LEU A 28 12.31 0.77 -10.77
CA LEU A 28 12.41 -0.68 -10.97
C LEU A 28 12.32 -1.10 -12.45
N ARG A 29 11.88 -0.23 -13.35
CA ARG A 29 11.71 -0.53 -14.79
C ARG A 29 12.97 -1.06 -15.49
N ILE A 30 12.93 -2.32 -15.92
CA ILE A 30 14.02 -2.91 -16.72
C ILE A 30 14.19 -2.18 -18.06
N SER A 31 13.11 -1.79 -18.75
CA SER A 31 13.17 -0.98 -19.99
C SER A 31 14.00 0.30 -19.87
N ARG A 32 14.17 0.83 -18.65
CA ARG A 32 14.97 2.04 -18.38
C ARG A 32 16.40 1.71 -17.93
N GLY A 33 16.89 0.52 -18.27
CA GLY A 33 18.22 0.02 -17.90
C GLY A 33 18.38 -0.18 -16.39
N ARG A 34 17.29 -0.50 -15.68
CA ARG A 34 17.32 -0.87 -14.25
C ARG A 34 17.32 -2.40 -14.11
N ASN A 35 17.61 -2.89 -12.91
CA ASN A 35 17.76 -4.33 -12.66
C ASN A 35 16.45 -5.03 -12.27
N GLY A 36 15.29 -4.40 -12.47
CA GLY A 36 14.04 -4.90 -11.92
C GLY A 36 13.98 -4.71 -10.40
N GLY A 37 13.03 -5.38 -9.76
CA GLY A 37 12.97 -5.49 -8.31
C GLY A 37 11.55 -5.71 -7.80
N SER A 38 11.38 -5.53 -6.49
CA SER A 38 10.08 -5.67 -5.84
C SER A 38 9.65 -4.43 -5.08
N ALA A 39 8.40 -4.03 -5.27
CA ALA A 39 7.72 -3.06 -4.42
C ALA A 39 6.90 -3.81 -3.34
N VAL A 40 7.04 -3.41 -2.08
CA VAL A 40 6.34 -4.06 -0.95
C VAL A 40 5.50 -3.03 -0.22
N PHE A 41 4.20 -3.30 -0.12
CA PHE A 41 3.26 -2.49 0.65
C PHE A 41 2.95 -3.18 1.99
N VAL A 42 3.01 -2.41 3.08
CA VAL A 42 2.71 -2.92 4.43
C VAL A 42 1.31 -2.51 4.83
N SER A 43 0.44 -3.52 4.92
CA SER A 43 -0.94 -3.37 5.37
C SER A 43 -1.16 -3.92 6.78
N SER A 44 -2.42 -4.08 7.19
CA SER A 44 -2.83 -4.57 8.51
C SER A 44 -4.11 -5.38 8.41
N GLN A 45 -4.28 -6.39 9.26
CA GLN A 45 -5.55 -7.13 9.37
C GLN A 45 -6.74 -6.21 9.69
N ALA A 46 -6.49 -5.05 10.31
CA ALA A 46 -7.46 -3.98 10.52
C ALA A 46 -8.24 -3.63 9.23
N SER A 47 -7.61 -3.69 8.05
CA SER A 47 -8.28 -3.42 6.77
C SER A 47 -9.41 -4.41 6.46
N LYS A 48 -9.34 -5.63 7.00
CA LYS A 48 -10.33 -6.69 6.77
C LYS A 48 -11.43 -6.69 7.82
N ILE A 49 -11.07 -6.42 9.08
CA ILE A 49 -12.01 -6.47 10.21
C ILE A 49 -12.65 -5.11 10.53
N GLY A 50 -12.17 -4.02 9.94
CA GLY A 50 -12.72 -2.66 10.09
C GLY A 50 -12.42 -1.97 11.43
N SER A 51 -11.86 -2.69 12.41
CA SER A 51 -11.47 -2.20 13.74
C SER A 51 -12.57 -1.34 14.41
N PRO A 52 -13.78 -1.89 14.59
CA PRO A 52 -14.92 -1.14 15.11
C PRO A 52 -14.63 -0.58 16.51
N ARG A 53 -15.03 0.67 16.74
CA ARG A 53 -14.85 1.41 18.02
C ARG A 53 -13.41 1.64 18.46
N GLU A 54 -12.41 1.28 17.65
CA GLU A 54 -10.99 1.44 17.99
C GLU A 54 -10.30 2.40 17.01
N TYR A 55 -10.06 1.98 15.76
CA TYR A 55 -9.31 2.76 14.76
C TYR A 55 -9.86 2.60 13.33
N VAL A 56 -11.13 2.96 13.13
CA VAL A 56 -11.81 2.82 11.82
C VAL A 56 -11.10 3.61 10.71
N ASP A 57 -10.59 4.80 11.01
CA ASP A 57 -9.81 5.63 10.07
C ASP A 57 -8.51 4.97 9.61
N TYR A 58 -7.80 4.34 10.56
CA TYR A 58 -6.60 3.56 10.26
C TYR A 58 -6.95 2.34 9.39
N ALA A 59 -7.98 1.58 9.78
CA ALA A 59 -8.47 0.43 9.02
C ALA A 59 -8.85 0.83 7.57
N THR A 60 -9.56 1.94 7.39
CA THR A 60 -9.88 2.51 6.07
C THR A 60 -8.61 2.83 5.29
N SER A 61 -7.64 3.51 5.91
CA SER A 61 -6.38 3.86 5.23
C SER A 61 -5.57 2.63 4.80
N LYS A 62 -5.59 1.54 5.59
CA LYS A 62 -4.96 0.26 5.25
C LYS A 62 -5.74 -0.51 4.19
N GLY A 63 -7.07 -0.39 4.17
CA GLY A 63 -7.90 -0.86 3.07
C GLY A 63 -7.53 -0.21 1.73
N ALA A 64 -7.27 1.10 1.72
CA ALA A 64 -6.80 1.77 0.52
C ALA A 64 -5.43 1.25 0.05
N VAL A 65 -4.51 0.95 0.98
CA VAL A 65 -3.21 0.32 0.66
C VAL A 65 -3.40 -1.09 0.08
N ASP A 66 -4.33 -1.88 0.60
CA ASP A 66 -4.66 -3.19 0.04
C ASP A 66 -5.16 -3.09 -1.40
N SER A 67 -6.09 -2.16 -1.66
CA SER A 67 -6.63 -1.92 -3.00
C SER A 67 -5.54 -1.47 -3.97
N LEU A 68 -4.64 -0.58 -3.54
CA LEU A 68 -3.51 -0.13 -4.35
C LEU A 68 -2.59 -1.30 -4.72
N ALA A 69 -2.18 -2.10 -3.73
CA ALA A 69 -1.27 -3.20 -3.98
C ALA A 69 -1.89 -4.27 -4.88
N LEU A 70 -3.19 -4.57 -4.70
CA LEU A 70 -3.93 -5.47 -5.57
C LEU A 70 -3.96 -4.96 -7.01
N GLY A 71 -4.37 -3.71 -7.23
CA GLY A 71 -4.42 -3.12 -8.57
C GLY A 71 -3.07 -3.21 -9.29
N LEU A 72 -2.00 -2.74 -8.63
CA LEU A 72 -0.65 -2.78 -9.19
C LEU A 72 -0.12 -4.19 -9.43
N SER A 73 -0.53 -5.19 -8.64
CA SER A 73 -0.13 -6.59 -8.86
C SER A 73 -0.85 -7.25 -10.04
N THR A 74 -2.02 -6.74 -10.43
CA THR A 74 -2.83 -7.27 -11.54
C THR A 74 -2.54 -6.60 -12.87
N GLU A 75 -1.86 -5.44 -12.86
CA GLU A 75 -1.36 -4.82 -14.08
C GLU A 75 -0.29 -5.74 -14.72
N PRO A 76 -0.31 -5.93 -16.05
CA PRO A 76 0.70 -6.74 -16.73
C PRO A 76 2.09 -6.21 -16.39
N ALA A 77 2.97 -7.06 -15.86
CA ALA A 77 4.36 -6.70 -15.59
C ALA A 77 5.08 -6.48 -16.93
N GLN A 78 4.95 -5.28 -17.50
CA GLN A 78 5.53 -4.94 -18.79
C GLN A 78 7.07 -4.85 -18.73
N ASP A 79 7.68 -4.93 -17.53
CA ASP A 79 9.07 -4.57 -17.32
C ASP A 79 9.80 -5.31 -16.16
N GLY A 80 9.41 -6.56 -15.87
CA GLY A 80 10.09 -7.41 -14.87
C GLY A 80 10.03 -6.92 -13.41
N GLU A 81 9.16 -5.95 -13.14
CA GLU A 81 8.82 -5.46 -11.81
C GLU A 81 7.84 -6.43 -11.13
N ARG A 82 8.01 -6.68 -9.84
CA ARG A 82 7.09 -7.48 -9.04
C ARG A 82 6.48 -6.65 -7.93
N VAL A 83 5.17 -6.67 -7.78
CA VAL A 83 4.47 -5.99 -6.69
C VAL A 83 3.98 -7.01 -5.69
N ASN A 84 4.30 -6.82 -4.41
CA ASN A 84 3.87 -7.68 -3.32
C ASN A 84 3.20 -6.84 -2.22
N SER A 85 2.21 -7.42 -1.55
CA SER A 85 1.60 -6.85 -0.35
C SER A 85 1.85 -7.80 0.83
N LYS A 86 2.18 -7.24 2.00
CA LYS A 86 2.30 -8.00 3.24
C LYS A 86 1.38 -7.43 4.32
N THR A 87 0.47 -8.26 4.78
CA THR A 87 -0.41 -7.98 5.92
C THR A 87 0.14 -8.73 7.14
N TRP A 88 0.45 -8.01 8.22
CA TRP A 88 0.83 -8.64 9.48
C TRP A 88 -0.42 -9.16 10.21
N THR A 89 -0.40 -10.43 10.57
CA THR A 89 -1.26 -11.06 11.58
C THR A 89 -0.46 -11.18 12.87
N TYR A 90 -1.04 -10.77 14.00
CA TYR A 90 -0.60 -11.28 15.30
C TYR A 90 -1.00 -12.77 15.31
N GLN A 91 -0.01 -13.66 15.29
CA GLN A 91 -0.22 -15.05 15.69
C GLN A 91 0.32 -15.13 17.11
N ASP A 92 -0.61 -15.20 18.08
CA ASP A 92 -0.31 -15.81 19.37
C ASP A 92 -0.33 -17.34 19.20
#